data_AF-E5YFD4-F1
#
_entry.id   AF-E5YFD4-F1
#
_cell.length_a   1.000
_cell.length_b   1.000
_cell.length_c   1.000
_cell.angle_alpha   90.00
_cell.angle_beta   90.00
_cell.angle_gamma   90.00
#
_symmetry.space_group_name_H-M   'P 1'
#
loop_
_entity.id
_entity.type
_entity.pdbx_description
1 polymer ?
#
loop_
_entity_poly.entity_id
_entity_poly.type
_entity_poly.pdbx_seq_one_letter_code
_entity_poly.pdbx_strand_id
1 'polypeptide(L)'
;MKEKHWSKLEYLHLTVKNPNILVSGTHSYYSDCWDNGFEKSVVRYLHGDRISQSWEPLGKIDKLRIGDYVCIGAESVILMGGNHNHCMDFISLYPFMETITDTYRHRGDTVLNDGCWLGMRCMIMPGLP
;
A
#
# COMPACT_ATOMS: atom_id res chain seq x y z
N MET A 1 -18.70 -8.05 16.67
CA MET A 1 -17.89 -8.03 15.44
C MET A 1 -18.72 -7.39 14.34
N LYS A 2 -18.13 -6.56 13.46
CA LYS A 2 -18.83 -6.14 12.23
C LYS A 2 -19.14 -7.41 11.43
N GLU A 3 -20.40 -7.64 11.12
CA GLU A 3 -20.81 -8.73 10.23
C GLU A 3 -20.28 -8.46 8.83
N LYS A 4 -19.38 -9.33 8.36
CA LYS A 4 -18.76 -9.28 7.02
C LYS A 4 -19.72 -9.83 5.97
N HIS A 5 -19.82 -9.16 4.82
CA HIS A 5 -20.67 -9.61 3.71
C HIS A 5 -20.16 -9.03 2.39
N TRP A 6 -20.32 -9.76 1.28
CA TRP A 6 -19.84 -9.36 -0.06
C TRP A 6 -20.47 -8.09 -0.61
N SER A 7 -21.60 -7.66 -0.04
CA SER A 7 -22.29 -6.42 -0.39
C SER A 7 -21.94 -5.24 0.52
N LYS A 8 -21.06 -5.42 1.52
CA LYS A 8 -20.62 -4.33 2.41
C LYS A 8 -19.27 -3.79 1.95
N LEU A 9 -19.16 -2.47 1.98
CA LEU A 9 -17.98 -1.74 1.53
C LEU A 9 -17.30 -1.03 2.69
N GLU A 10 -15.99 -0.87 2.61
CA GLU A 10 -15.20 0.04 3.41
C GLU A 10 -14.85 1.27 2.56
N TYR A 11 -15.43 2.42 2.89
CA TYR A 11 -15.07 3.68 2.23
C TYR A 11 -13.73 4.19 2.75
N LEU A 12 -12.78 4.37 1.84
CA LEU A 12 -11.38 4.62 2.20
C LEU A 12 -11.21 5.96 2.92
N HIS A 13 -11.93 7.00 2.52
CA HIS A 13 -11.87 8.33 3.14
C HIS A 13 -12.29 8.35 4.62
N LEU A 14 -13.03 7.34 5.09
CA LEU A 14 -13.48 7.23 6.49
C LEU A 14 -12.51 6.43 7.35
N THR A 15 -11.73 5.53 6.76
CA THR A 15 -11.00 4.50 7.51
C THR A 15 -9.49 4.59 7.38
N VAL A 16 -8.97 5.16 6.28
CA VAL A 16 -7.54 5.37 6.07
C VAL A 16 -7.00 6.36 7.09
N LYS A 17 -5.88 6.01 7.72
CA LYS A 17 -5.20 6.77 8.77
C LYS A 17 -3.72 6.94 8.51
N ASN A 18 -3.10 6.07 7.71
CA ASN A 18 -1.69 6.17 7.38
C ASN A 18 -1.45 7.46 6.57
N PRO A 19 -0.59 8.38 7.02
CA PRO A 19 -0.37 9.67 6.37
C PRO A 19 0.27 9.57 4.97
N ASN A 20 0.81 8.40 4.63
CA ASN A 20 1.40 8.13 3.31
C ASN A 20 0.40 7.53 2.31
N ILE A 21 -0.87 7.36 2.71
CA ILE A 21 -1.98 7.03 1.82
C ILE A 21 -2.79 8.30 1.60
N LEU A 22 -2.83 8.77 0.36
CA LEU A 22 -3.52 9.99 -0.04
C LEU A 22 -4.75 9.61 -0.85
N VAL A 23 -5.93 9.67 -0.23
CA VAL A 23 -7.21 9.39 -0.88
C VAL A 23 -7.81 10.72 -1.36
N SER A 24 -8.16 10.76 -2.65
CA SER A 24 -8.89 11.85 -3.27
C SER A 24 -10.38 11.53 -3.25
N GLY A 25 -11.21 12.53 -2.91
CA GLY A 25 -12.66 12.35 -2.87
C GLY A 25 -13.15 11.41 -1.78
N THR A 26 -14.38 10.90 -1.95
CA THR A 26 -15.11 10.18 -0.90
C THR A 26 -15.79 8.89 -1.38
N HIS A 27 -15.69 8.53 -2.65
CA HIS A 27 -16.43 7.40 -3.22
C HIS A 27 -15.60 6.12 -3.35
N SER A 28 -14.27 6.24 -3.37
CA SER A 28 -13.36 5.09 -3.43
C SER A 28 -13.55 4.13 -2.25
N TYR A 29 -13.56 2.83 -2.54
CA TYR A 29 -13.91 1.81 -1.56
C TYR A 29 -13.10 0.52 -1.71
N TYR A 30 -13.08 -0.25 -0.63
CA TYR A 30 -12.60 -1.63 -0.58
C TYR A 30 -13.75 -2.61 -0.26
N SER A 31 -13.78 -3.75 -0.96
CA SER A 31 -14.74 -4.84 -0.72
C SER A 31 -14.35 -5.66 0.53
N ASP A 32 -14.71 -5.15 1.70
CA ASP A 32 -14.27 -5.64 3.02
C ASP A 32 -15.05 -6.88 3.54
N CYS A 33 -15.09 -7.97 2.76
CA CYS A 33 -15.79 -9.20 3.15
C CYS A 33 -14.86 -10.28 3.72
N TRP A 34 -13.61 -10.35 3.27
CA TRP A 34 -12.76 -11.53 3.51
C TRP A 34 -11.73 -11.34 4.64
N ASP A 35 -11.16 -10.15 4.77
CA ASP A 35 -10.01 -9.89 5.63
C ASP A 35 -10.24 -8.71 6.59
N ASN A 36 -9.16 -8.09 7.06
CA ASN A 36 -9.16 -7.12 8.15
C ASN A 36 -9.19 -5.67 7.67
N GLY A 37 -9.78 -5.41 6.50
CA GLY A 37 -9.92 -4.08 5.92
C GLY A 37 -8.72 -3.65 5.08
N PHE A 38 -8.86 -2.48 4.46
CA PHE A 38 -7.96 -1.98 3.42
C PHE A 38 -6.51 -1.81 3.91
N GLU A 39 -6.25 -0.94 4.90
CA GLU A 39 -4.88 -0.64 5.33
C GLU A 39 -4.12 -1.84 5.90
N LYS A 40 -4.83 -2.75 6.57
CA LYS A 40 -4.20 -3.90 7.25
C LYS A 40 -3.91 -5.06 6.31
N SER A 41 -4.69 -5.21 5.24
CA SER A 41 -4.66 -6.43 4.42
C SER A 41 -4.17 -6.16 3.00
N VAL A 42 -4.56 -5.01 2.43
CA VAL A 42 -4.30 -4.63 1.03
C VAL A 42 -2.99 -3.87 0.90
N VAL A 43 -2.74 -2.87 1.73
CA VAL A 43 -1.53 -2.05 1.67
C VAL A 43 -0.42 -2.71 2.47
N ARG A 44 0.69 -3.08 1.81
CA ARG A 44 1.79 -3.83 2.46
C ARG A 44 3.09 -3.06 2.41
N TYR A 45 3.84 -3.11 3.51
CA TYR A 45 5.18 -2.50 3.65
C TYR A 45 5.20 -0.97 3.51
N LEU A 46 4.06 -0.30 3.72
CA LEU A 46 4.00 1.15 3.75
C LEU A 46 4.31 1.66 5.16
N HIS A 47 5.41 2.38 5.29
CA HIS A 47 5.77 3.08 6.52
C HIS A 47 4.68 4.09 6.92
N GLY A 48 4.48 4.31 8.23
CA GLY A 48 3.52 5.30 8.76
C GLY A 48 2.25 4.69 9.34
N ASP A 49 2.12 3.37 9.37
CA ASP A 49 1.07 2.70 10.12
C ASP A 49 1.35 2.75 11.63
N ARG A 50 0.42 2.26 12.45
CA ARG A 50 0.56 2.27 13.92
C ARG A 50 1.86 1.62 14.42
N ILE A 51 2.42 0.66 13.67
CA ILE A 51 3.63 -0.08 14.05
C ILE A 51 4.88 0.71 13.68
N SER A 52 4.90 1.33 12.50
CA SER A 52 6.08 1.95 11.90
C SER A 52 6.12 3.48 11.97
N GLN A 53 5.04 4.15 12.38
CA GLN A 53 4.96 5.62 12.41
C GLN A 53 6.05 6.32 13.23
N SER A 54 6.66 5.63 14.19
CA SER A 54 7.75 6.17 15.02
C SER A 54 9.14 5.71 14.58
N TRP A 55 9.25 4.96 13.48
CA TRP A 55 10.53 4.49 12.98
C TRP A 55 11.17 5.57 12.11
N GLU A 56 12.50 5.60 12.10
CA GLU A 56 13.25 6.45 11.18
C GLU A 56 13.24 5.78 9.79
N PRO A 57 12.77 6.45 8.73
CA PRO A 57 12.82 5.91 7.39
C PRO A 57 14.27 5.77 6.89
N LEU A 58 14.59 4.65 6.24
CA LEU A 58 15.90 4.48 5.58
C LEU A 58 16.11 5.46 4.41
N GLY A 59 15.03 6.03 3.89
CA GLY A 59 15.07 7.00 2.81
C GLY A 59 13.67 7.52 2.50
N LYS A 60 13.52 8.05 1.28
CA LYS A 60 12.23 8.59 0.81
C LYS A 60 11.14 7.51 0.84
N ILE A 61 10.04 7.80 1.53
CA ILE A 61 8.84 6.95 1.53
C ILE A 61 8.02 7.24 0.27
N ASP A 62 7.83 6.22 -0.56
CA ASP A 62 6.87 6.24 -1.67
C ASP A 62 5.44 6.26 -1.13
N LYS A 63 4.60 7.16 -1.66
CA LYS A 63 3.21 7.29 -1.23
C LYS A 63 2.28 6.44 -2.07
N LEU A 64 1.17 6.03 -1.48
CA LEU A 64 0.03 5.46 -2.20
C LEU A 64 -0.98 6.56 -2.47
N ARG A 65 -1.20 6.89 -3.74
CA ARG A 65 -2.19 7.90 -4.17
C ARG A 65 -3.39 7.19 -4.76
N ILE A 66 -4.56 7.50 -4.25
CA ILE A 66 -5.82 6.89 -4.68
C ILE A 66 -6.74 8.01 -5.12
N GLY A 67 -7.21 7.95 -6.36
CA GLY A 67 -8.21 8.84 -6.92
C GLY A 67 -9.60 8.66 -6.30
N ASP A 68 -10.59 9.36 -6.84
CA ASP A 68 -12.00 9.14 -6.49
C ASP A 68 -12.62 8.05 -7.38
N TYR A 69 -13.72 7.45 -6.92
CA TYR A 69 -14.42 6.36 -7.62
C TYR A 69 -13.56 5.11 -7.93
N VAL A 70 -12.51 4.86 -7.15
CA VAL A 70 -11.68 3.66 -7.27
C VAL A 70 -12.35 2.47 -6.57
N CYS A 71 -12.50 1.37 -7.29
CA CYS A 71 -13.12 0.14 -6.81
C CYS A 71 -12.04 -0.90 -6.51
N ILE A 72 -11.88 -1.33 -5.24
CA ILE A 72 -10.84 -2.30 -4.85
C ILE A 72 -11.46 -3.62 -4.41
N GLY A 73 -11.23 -4.67 -5.18
CA GLY A 73 -11.69 -6.03 -4.88
C GLY A 73 -11.00 -6.63 -3.66
N ALA A 74 -11.70 -7.56 -2.99
CA ALA A 74 -11.19 -8.28 -1.82
C ALA A 74 -9.83 -8.95 -2.09
N GLU A 75 -8.95 -8.95 -1.07
CA GLU A 75 -7.63 -9.59 -1.11
C GLU A 75 -6.66 -9.03 -2.17
N SER A 76 -6.95 -7.89 -2.79
CA SER A 76 -5.97 -7.17 -3.61
C SER A 76 -4.72 -6.86 -2.78
N VAL A 77 -3.57 -6.78 -3.42
CA VAL A 77 -2.31 -6.41 -2.76
C VAL A 77 -1.70 -5.22 -3.46
N ILE A 78 -1.44 -4.16 -2.70
CA ILE A 78 -0.67 -3.01 -3.15
C ILE A 78 0.65 -3.02 -2.38
N LEU A 79 1.71 -3.42 -3.08
CA LEU A 79 3.04 -3.55 -2.52
C LEU A 79 3.73 -2.18 -2.52
N MET A 80 4.18 -1.73 -1.35
CA MET A 80 4.94 -0.48 -1.17
C MET A 80 6.40 -0.82 -0.82
N GLY A 81 7.12 0.02 -0.05
CA GLY A 81 8.43 -0.35 0.49
C GLY A 81 9.61 -0.30 -0.50
N GLY A 82 9.44 0.33 -1.67
CA GLY A 82 10.51 0.48 -2.65
C GLY A 82 11.05 -0.87 -3.15
N ASN A 83 12.37 -1.02 -3.18
CA ASN A 83 13.04 -2.30 -3.50
C ASN A 83 13.16 -3.26 -2.29
N HIS A 84 12.64 -2.90 -1.11
CA HIS A 84 12.79 -3.68 0.13
C HIS A 84 14.25 -4.01 0.49
N ASN A 85 15.22 -3.16 0.09
CA ASN A 85 16.66 -3.37 0.25
C ASN A 85 17.24 -4.56 -0.53
N HIS A 86 16.52 -5.08 -1.52
CA HIS A 86 17.03 -6.11 -2.44
C HIS A 86 17.54 -5.44 -3.73
N CYS A 87 18.86 -5.45 -3.91
CA CYS A 87 19.53 -4.84 -5.06
C CYS A 87 19.85 -5.90 -6.12
N MET A 88 19.04 -5.97 -7.18
CA MET A 88 19.21 -6.94 -8.28
C MET A 88 20.55 -6.81 -9.04
N ASP A 89 21.17 -5.63 -8.98
CA ASP A 89 22.45 -5.35 -9.65
C ASP A 89 23.67 -5.71 -8.78
N PHE A 90 23.47 -6.20 -7.55
CA PHE A 90 24.53 -6.54 -6.61
C PHE A 90 24.84 -8.04 -6.66
N ILE A 91 26.02 -8.43 -6.16
CA ILE A 91 26.42 -9.85 -6.10
C ILE A 91 25.48 -10.67 -5.19
N SER A 92 24.88 -10.04 -4.18
CA SER A 92 23.92 -10.66 -3.27
C SER A 92 22.68 -9.80 -3.12
N LEU A 93 21.51 -10.46 -3.02
CA LEU A 93 20.24 -9.83 -2.68
C LEU A 93 20.01 -9.72 -1.17
N TYR A 94 20.87 -10.30 -0.35
CA TYR A 94 20.68 -10.31 1.10
C TYR A 94 20.90 -8.89 1.69
N PRO A 95 19.97 -8.38 2.52
CA PRO A 95 20.07 -7.05 3.09
C PRO A 95 20.98 -7.04 4.33
N PHE A 96 22.29 -6.89 4.12
CA PHE A 96 23.26 -6.78 5.21
C PHE A 96 23.07 -5.46 5.98
N MET A 97 23.05 -5.54 7.32
CA MET A 97 22.77 -4.40 8.20
C MET A 97 23.81 -3.28 8.05
N GLU A 98 25.05 -3.64 7.74
CA GLU A 98 26.18 -2.72 7.52
C GLU A 98 25.98 -1.81 6.30
N THR A 99 25.11 -2.20 5.37
CA THR A 99 24.87 -1.52 4.08
C THR A 99 23.40 -1.17 3.87
N ILE A 100 22.55 -1.31 4.90
CA ILE A 100 21.09 -1.23 4.76
C ILE A 100 20.62 0.14 4.28
N THR A 101 21.32 1.21 4.67
CA THR A 101 21.03 2.58 4.23
C THR A 101 21.37 2.80 2.76
N ASP A 102 22.44 2.17 2.27
CA ASP A 102 22.96 2.38 0.92
C ASP A 102 22.23 1.51 -0.12
N THR A 103 21.52 0.48 0.36
CA THR A 103 20.81 -0.50 -0.49
C THR A 103 19.34 -0.14 -0.68
N TYR A 104 18.78 0.75 0.14
CA TYR A 104 17.42 1.20 -0.04
C TYR A 104 17.27 2.04 -1.32
N ARG A 105 16.30 1.69 -2.16
CA ARG A 105 15.93 2.48 -3.34
C ARG A 105 14.42 2.62 -3.40
N HIS A 106 13.95 3.87 -3.44
CA HIS A 106 12.55 4.20 -3.69
C HIS A 106 12.17 3.82 -5.14
N ARG A 107 10.89 3.54 -5.39
CA ARG A 107 10.35 3.18 -6.71
C ARG A 107 9.43 4.25 -7.28
N GLY A 108 9.12 5.29 -6.51
CA GLY A 108 8.13 6.31 -6.85
C GLY A 108 6.78 5.99 -6.21
N ASP A 109 5.92 7.01 -6.15
CA ASP A 109 4.55 6.85 -5.66
C ASP A 109 3.81 5.81 -6.52
N THR A 110 2.97 4.99 -5.89
CA THR A 110 2.01 4.13 -6.59
C THR A 110 0.71 4.90 -6.75
N VAL A 111 0.20 5.02 -7.97
CA VAL A 111 -0.96 5.85 -8.30
C VAL A 111 -2.10 5.01 -8.83
N LEU A 112 -3.25 5.08 -8.17
CA LEU A 112 -4.53 4.57 -8.65
C LEU A 112 -5.35 5.77 -9.14
N ASN A 113 -5.50 5.92 -10.46
CA ASN A 113 -6.24 7.03 -11.05
C ASN A 113 -7.76 6.90 -10.84
N ASP A 114 -8.47 8.02 -11.01
CA ASP A 114 -9.92 8.08 -10.85
C ASP A 114 -10.64 7.00 -11.67
N GLY A 115 -11.65 6.37 -11.08
CA GLY A 115 -12.49 5.39 -11.77
C GLY A 115 -11.81 4.04 -12.09
N CYS A 116 -10.59 3.78 -11.61
CA CYS A 116 -9.95 2.48 -11.86
C CYS A 116 -10.59 1.35 -11.03
N TRP A 117 -10.56 0.13 -11.58
CA TRP A 117 -11.07 -1.07 -10.90
C TRP A 117 -9.97 -2.12 -10.74
N LEU A 118 -9.70 -2.49 -9.49
CA LEU A 118 -8.80 -3.57 -9.12
C LEU A 118 -9.59 -4.85 -8.85
N GLY A 119 -9.33 -5.88 -9.66
CA GLY A 119 -9.92 -7.21 -9.48
C GLY A 119 -9.43 -7.88 -8.19
N MET A 120 -10.22 -8.83 -7.68
CA MET A 120 -9.84 -9.60 -6.50
C MET A 120 -8.48 -10.28 -6.67
N ARG A 121 -7.66 -10.26 -5.61
CA ARG A 121 -6.33 -10.90 -5.56
C ARG A 121 -5.34 -10.40 -6.62
N CYS A 122 -5.57 -9.25 -7.23
CA CYS A 122 -4.54 -8.63 -8.06
C CYS A 122 -3.37 -8.17 -7.19
N MET A 123 -2.20 -8.02 -7.81
CA MET A 123 -1.00 -7.49 -7.16
C MET A 123 -0.50 -6.28 -7.94
N ILE A 124 -0.40 -5.15 -7.26
CA ILE A 124 0.17 -3.91 -7.75
C ILE A 124 1.58 -3.78 -7.16
N MET A 125 2.58 -3.69 -8.05
CA MET A 125 3.98 -3.56 -7.67
C MET A 125 4.34 -2.10 -7.34
N PRO A 126 5.42 -1.85 -6.57
CA PRO A 126 5.78 -0.49 -6.15
C PRO A 126 6.17 0.40 -7.34
N GLY A 127 5.71 1.65 -7.32
CA GLY A 127 6.12 2.68 -8.28
C GLY A 127 5.42 2.61 -9.64
N LEU A 128 4.24 2.00 -9.71
CA LEU A 128 3.37 2.07 -10.89
C LEU A 128 2.67 3.46 -10.94
N PRO A 129 2.95 4.29 -11.96
CA PRO A 129 2.36 5.62 -12.11
C PRO A 129 0.97 5.60 -12.75
#